data_AF-A0AAV1KPE6-F1
#
_entry.id   AF-A0AAV1KPE6-F1
#
_cell.length_a   1.000
_cell.length_b   1.000
_cell.length_c   1.000
_cell.angle_alpha   90.00
_cell.angle_beta   90.00
_cell.angle_gamma   90.00
#
_symmetry.space_group_name_H-M   'P 1'
#
loop_
_entity.id
_entity.type
_entity.pdbx_description
1 polymer ?
#
loop_
_entity_poly.entity_id
_entity_poly.type
_entity_poly.pdbx_seq_one_letter_code
_entity_poly.pdbx_strand_id
1 'polypeptide(L)'
;MTSKANGDLLYYTEVRWLSRGLTLERFLNLIEEIGIFLAEKQRDVPELKNPDRLCDLAFLVDITNHLNVLNTRLQGKNQLISQFYAHVRVPSFQCKLTLFRSQLNPGNYNDFPNYKKLAEKFNKTAINFNYVEKLDILIQSFQDRFSEFKKVKPLLDIFSNPFTISVENAPESMQLEIIDIQND
;
A
#
# COMPACT_ATOMS: atom_id res chain seq x y z
N MET A 1 -31.81 25.76 -17.04
CA MET A 1 -30.98 26.28 -15.93
C MET A 1 -30.30 25.09 -15.27
N THR A 2 -28.99 25.03 -15.40
CA THR A 2 -28.10 23.98 -14.89
C THR A 2 -27.94 24.07 -13.38
N SER A 3 -28.37 23.04 -12.65
CA SER A 3 -28.00 22.84 -11.25
C SER A 3 -26.71 22.03 -11.21
N LYS A 4 -25.63 22.65 -10.73
CA LYS A 4 -24.30 22.06 -10.54
C LYS A 4 -24.38 20.88 -9.56
N ALA A 5 -23.92 19.72 -10.00
CA ALA A 5 -23.53 18.64 -9.10
C ALA A 5 -22.24 19.05 -8.38
N ASN A 6 -22.33 19.34 -7.08
CA ASN A 6 -21.16 19.49 -6.22
C ASN A 6 -20.58 18.10 -5.93
N GLY A 7 -19.43 17.79 -6.54
CA GLY A 7 -18.73 16.50 -6.45
C GLY A 7 -17.79 16.36 -5.25
N ASP A 8 -18.10 16.93 -4.08
CA ASP A 8 -17.08 17.16 -3.04
C ASP A 8 -17.27 16.44 -1.69
N LEU A 9 -17.88 15.24 -1.68
CA LEU A 9 -17.91 14.42 -0.46
C LEU A 9 -17.46 12.98 -0.71
N LEU A 10 -16.13 12.75 -0.79
CA LEU A 10 -15.49 11.42 -0.78
C LEU A 10 -15.61 10.69 0.58
N TYR A 11 -16.59 11.05 1.42
CA TYR A 11 -16.74 10.42 2.74
C TYR A 11 -17.28 9.00 2.66
N TYR A 12 -17.92 8.63 1.54
CA TYR A 12 -18.54 7.32 1.38
C TYR A 12 -17.83 6.48 0.32
N THR A 13 -16.75 5.82 0.73
CA THR A 13 -16.36 4.55 0.12
C THR A 13 -16.84 3.45 1.08
N GLU A 14 -17.41 2.35 0.57
CA GLU A 14 -17.84 1.21 1.43
C GLU A 14 -16.69 0.60 2.25
N VAL A 15 -15.46 1.04 1.93
CA VAL A 15 -14.21 0.52 2.41
C VAL A 15 -13.53 1.62 3.22
N ARG A 16 -13.79 1.60 4.53
CA ARG A 16 -13.44 2.66 5.49
C ARG A 16 -11.99 3.16 5.41
N TRP A 17 -11.05 2.30 5.06
CA TRP A 17 -9.63 2.67 5.04
C TRP A 17 -9.23 3.39 3.73
N LEU A 18 -9.94 3.18 2.60
CA LEU A 18 -9.82 4.01 1.39
C LEU A 18 -10.24 5.45 1.66
N SER A 19 -11.40 5.64 2.33
CA SER A 19 -11.86 7.00 2.64
C SER A 19 -10.89 7.72 3.57
N ARG A 20 -10.29 6.99 4.54
CA ARG A 20 -9.26 7.54 5.43
C ARG A 20 -8.01 7.98 4.69
N GLY A 21 -7.48 7.18 3.76
CA GLY A 21 -6.29 7.59 3.00
C GLY A 21 -6.55 8.79 2.09
N LEU A 22 -7.70 8.82 1.41
CA LEU A 22 -8.12 9.99 0.62
C LEU A 22 -8.33 11.23 1.50
N THR A 23 -8.85 11.05 2.70
CA THR A 23 -9.02 12.13 3.69
C THR A 23 -7.66 12.66 4.15
N LEU A 24 -6.69 11.79 4.42
CA LEU A 24 -5.33 12.18 4.80
C LEU A 24 -4.62 12.96 3.69
N GLU A 25 -4.75 12.52 2.44
CA GLU A 25 -4.19 13.23 1.28
C GLU A 25 -4.81 14.62 1.11
N ARG A 26 -6.14 14.73 1.20
CA ARG A 26 -6.83 16.02 1.19
C ARG A 26 -6.40 16.92 2.34
N PHE A 27 -6.27 16.36 3.54
CA PHE A 27 -5.83 17.09 4.73
C PHE A 27 -4.42 17.66 4.55
N LEU A 28 -3.48 16.86 4.03
CA LEU A 28 -2.12 17.33 3.73
C LEU A 28 -2.12 18.45 2.68
N ASN A 29 -2.97 18.35 1.64
CA ASN A 29 -3.06 19.36 0.59
C ASN A 29 -3.63 20.70 1.08
N LEU A 30 -4.46 20.69 2.13
CA LEU A 30 -5.12 21.87 2.69
C LEU A 30 -4.48 22.34 4.02
N ILE A 31 -3.30 21.81 4.35
CA ILE A 31 -2.75 21.97 5.71
C ILE A 31 -2.42 23.43 6.04
N GLU A 32 -2.07 24.24 5.05
CA GLU A 32 -1.79 25.67 5.23
C GLU A 32 -3.07 26.46 5.49
N GLU A 33 -4.12 26.21 4.70
CA GLU A 33 -5.45 26.83 4.84
C GLU A 33 -6.09 26.45 6.18
N ILE A 34 -5.97 25.18 6.57
CA ILE A 34 -6.43 24.69 7.87
C ILE A 34 -5.66 25.40 9.00
N GLY A 35 -4.35 25.56 8.85
CA GLY A 35 -3.51 26.28 9.81
C GLY A 35 -3.96 27.74 9.99
N ILE A 36 -4.24 28.45 8.89
CA ILE A 36 -4.75 29.83 8.90
C ILE A 36 -6.12 29.88 9.61
N PHE A 37 -7.05 29.02 9.20
CA PHE A 37 -8.39 28.96 9.78
C PHE A 37 -8.36 28.71 11.29
N LEU A 38 -7.52 27.79 11.76
CA LEU A 38 -7.39 27.48 13.18
C LEU A 38 -6.81 28.65 13.99
N ALA A 39 -5.84 29.37 13.42
CA ALA A 39 -5.28 30.57 14.04
C ALA A 39 -6.34 31.67 14.19
N GLU A 40 -7.17 31.92 13.17
CA GLU A 40 -8.28 32.87 13.23
C GLU A 40 -9.31 32.52 14.32
N LYS A 41 -9.48 31.22 14.61
CA LYS A 41 -10.35 30.72 15.68
C LYS A 41 -9.69 30.67 17.05
N GLN A 42 -8.47 31.19 17.21
CA GLN A 42 -7.69 31.11 18.45
C GLN A 42 -7.47 29.65 18.92
N ARG A 43 -7.37 28.72 17.97
CA ARG A 43 -7.13 27.29 18.19
C ARG A 43 -5.90 26.83 17.42
N ASP A 44 -4.82 27.60 17.51
CA ASP A 44 -3.61 27.31 16.77
C ASP A 44 -3.05 25.93 17.14
N VAL A 45 -2.52 25.23 16.14
CA VAL A 45 -1.94 23.89 16.28
C VAL A 45 -0.50 23.96 15.77
N PRO A 46 0.49 24.19 16.65
CA PRO A 46 1.88 24.39 16.26
C PRO A 46 2.47 23.24 15.42
N GLU A 47 1.96 22.02 15.61
CA GLU A 47 2.36 20.83 14.87
C GLU A 47 2.10 20.95 13.37
N LEU A 48 1.07 21.70 12.95
CA LEU A 48 0.77 21.95 11.53
C LEU A 48 1.76 22.91 10.86
N LYS A 49 2.63 23.55 11.65
CA LYS A 49 3.70 24.44 11.19
C LYS A 49 5.08 23.81 11.36
N ASN A 50 5.18 22.69 12.07
CA ASN A 50 6.44 22.03 12.37
C ASN A 50 6.91 21.21 11.14
N PRO A 51 8.07 21.54 10.54
CA PRO A 51 8.59 20.83 9.36
C PRO A 51 8.74 19.32 9.54
N ASP A 52 9.18 18.87 10.73
CA ASP A 52 9.35 17.45 11.01
C ASP A 52 8.02 16.72 11.01
N ARG A 53 6.99 17.32 11.62
CA ARG A 53 5.64 16.74 11.71
C ARG A 53 4.95 16.71 10.36
N LEU A 54 5.15 17.74 9.55
CA LEU A 54 4.64 17.80 8.18
C LEU A 54 5.29 16.73 7.29
N CYS A 55 6.60 16.53 7.41
CA CYS A 55 7.29 15.44 6.73
C CYS A 55 6.82 14.06 7.19
N ASP A 56 6.65 13.84 8.50
CA ASP A 56 6.09 12.59 9.05
C ASP A 56 4.70 12.30 8.49
N LEU A 57 3.84 13.32 8.44
CA LEU A 57 2.50 13.22 7.86
C LEU A 57 2.55 12.90 6.36
N ALA A 58 3.42 13.55 5.60
CA ALA A 58 3.56 13.30 4.18
C ALA A 58 4.05 11.89 3.88
N PHE A 59 5.00 11.37 4.66
CA PHE A 59 5.43 9.98 4.57
C PHE A 59 4.27 9.02 4.86
N LEU A 60 3.46 9.28 5.89
CA LEU A 60 2.28 8.49 6.21
C LEU A 60 1.24 8.51 5.07
N VAL A 61 1.02 9.66 4.46
CA VAL A 61 0.12 9.82 3.29
C VAL A 61 0.61 8.96 2.13
N ASP A 62 1.90 9.02 1.79
CA ASP A 62 2.49 8.23 0.70
C ASP A 62 2.32 6.73 0.94
N ILE A 63 2.65 6.22 2.14
CA ILE A 63 2.44 4.80 2.50
C ILE A 63 0.96 4.41 2.43
N THR A 64 0.08 5.27 2.94
CA THR A 64 -1.37 5.00 2.91
C THR A 64 -1.89 4.97 1.47
N ASN A 65 -1.36 5.81 0.58
CA ASN A 65 -1.69 5.79 -0.83
C ASN A 65 -1.24 4.50 -1.53
N HIS A 66 -0.05 3.99 -1.21
CA HIS A 66 0.41 2.68 -1.72
C HIS A 66 -0.51 1.55 -1.25
N LEU A 67 -0.91 1.56 0.02
CA LEU A 67 -1.90 0.62 0.56
C LEU A 67 -3.27 0.78 -0.12
N ASN A 68 -3.66 2.03 -0.42
CA ASN A 68 -4.89 2.36 -1.15
C ASN A 68 -4.95 1.67 -2.51
N VAL A 69 -3.86 1.78 -3.26
CA VAL A 69 -3.70 1.14 -4.57
C VAL A 69 -3.75 -0.37 -4.44
N LEU A 70 -3.03 -0.97 -3.47
CA LEU A 70 -3.06 -2.42 -3.27
C LEU A 70 -4.49 -2.91 -3.06
N ASN A 71 -5.19 -2.37 -2.08
CA ASN A 71 -6.48 -2.93 -1.73
C ASN A 71 -7.57 -2.64 -2.79
N THR A 72 -7.48 -1.51 -3.51
CA THR A 72 -8.37 -1.28 -4.66
C THR A 72 -8.17 -2.39 -5.70
N ARG A 73 -6.91 -2.82 -5.92
CA ARG A 73 -6.61 -3.98 -6.77
C ARG A 73 -7.13 -5.29 -6.17
N LEU A 74 -7.11 -5.44 -4.83
CA LEU A 74 -7.66 -6.61 -4.13
C LEU A 74 -9.19 -6.71 -4.20
N GLN A 75 -9.90 -5.60 -4.39
CA GLN A 75 -11.37 -5.54 -4.38
C GLN A 75 -12.02 -5.70 -5.77
N GLY A 76 -11.24 -5.98 -6.81
CA GLY A 76 -11.78 -6.19 -8.15
C GLY A 76 -12.76 -7.37 -8.21
N LYS A 77 -13.88 -7.21 -8.92
CA LYS A 77 -14.81 -8.31 -9.21
C LYS A 77 -14.14 -9.34 -10.14
N ASN A 78 -14.59 -10.60 -10.05
CA ASN A 78 -14.15 -11.71 -10.92
C ASN A 78 -12.65 -12.00 -10.92
N GLN A 79 -12.00 -11.98 -9.76
CA GLN A 79 -10.58 -12.30 -9.63
C GLN A 79 -10.36 -13.56 -8.80
N LEU A 80 -9.44 -14.41 -9.28
CA LEU A 80 -9.14 -15.70 -8.67
C LEU A 80 -8.21 -15.54 -7.46
N ILE A 81 -8.43 -16.32 -6.41
CA ILE A 81 -7.60 -16.34 -5.19
C ILE A 81 -6.12 -16.56 -5.53
N SER A 82 -5.82 -17.39 -6.52
CA SER A 82 -4.46 -17.64 -6.98
C SER A 82 -3.78 -16.40 -7.56
N GLN A 83 -4.51 -15.58 -8.32
CA GLN A 83 -4.01 -14.31 -8.85
C GLN A 83 -3.77 -13.28 -7.73
N PHE A 84 -4.57 -13.31 -6.65
CA PHE A 84 -4.42 -12.38 -5.53
C PHE A 84 -3.26 -12.70 -4.60
N TYR A 85 -3.26 -13.91 -4.05
CA TYR A 85 -2.47 -14.24 -2.87
C TYR A 85 -1.25 -15.10 -3.17
N ALA A 86 -1.32 -15.97 -4.19
CA ALA A 86 -0.23 -16.89 -4.50
C ALA A 86 0.80 -16.32 -5.48
N HIS A 87 0.40 -15.41 -6.39
CA HIS A 87 1.26 -15.07 -7.53
C HIS A 87 1.46 -13.60 -7.83
N VAL A 88 0.46 -12.72 -7.65
CA VAL A 88 0.53 -11.39 -8.28
C VAL A 88 0.41 -10.26 -7.28
N ARG A 89 -0.74 -10.06 -6.63
CA ARG A 89 -1.02 -8.78 -5.96
C ARG A 89 -0.27 -8.61 -4.64
N VAL A 90 -0.38 -9.58 -3.72
CA VAL A 90 0.28 -9.49 -2.41
C VAL A 90 1.80 -9.67 -2.51
N PRO A 91 2.34 -10.71 -3.21
CA PRO A 91 3.78 -10.86 -3.34
C PRO A 91 4.46 -9.66 -4.01
N SER A 92 3.86 -9.10 -5.08
CA SER A 92 4.43 -7.91 -5.72
C SER A 92 4.46 -6.69 -4.79
N PHE A 93 3.46 -6.53 -3.93
CA PHE A 93 3.45 -5.44 -2.96
C PHE A 93 4.48 -5.65 -1.84
N GLN A 94 4.70 -6.88 -1.38
CA GLN A 94 5.78 -7.20 -0.46
C GLN A 94 7.15 -6.83 -1.07
N CYS A 95 7.39 -7.15 -2.35
CA CYS A 95 8.59 -6.72 -3.06
C CYS A 95 8.72 -5.20 -3.14
N LYS A 96 7.62 -4.48 -3.38
CA LYS A 96 7.60 -3.01 -3.35
C LYS A 96 7.98 -2.46 -1.97
N LEU A 97 7.46 -3.00 -0.88
CA LEU A 97 7.83 -2.57 0.47
C LEU A 97 9.33 -2.77 0.73
N THR A 98 9.90 -3.92 0.31
CA THR A 98 11.34 -4.17 0.40
C THR A 98 12.14 -3.16 -0.44
N LEU A 99 11.66 -2.81 -1.63
CA LEU A 99 12.27 -1.79 -2.48
C LEU A 99 12.21 -0.39 -1.85
N PHE A 100 11.04 0.02 -1.35
CA PHE A 100 10.86 1.29 -0.66
C PHE A 100 11.82 1.40 0.51
N ARG A 101 11.91 0.35 1.33
CA ARG A 101 12.84 0.27 2.45
C ARG A 101 14.29 0.45 2.00
N SER A 102 14.73 -0.25 0.95
CA SER A 102 16.12 -0.17 0.48
C SER A 102 16.46 1.19 -0.13
N GLN A 103 15.47 1.89 -0.69
CA GLN A 103 15.63 3.20 -1.32
C GLN A 103 15.60 4.38 -0.33
N LEU A 104 15.08 4.21 0.89
CA LEU A 104 15.13 5.27 1.90
C LEU A 104 16.58 5.59 2.34
N ASN A 105 17.43 4.58 2.50
CA ASN A 105 18.83 4.75 2.93
C ASN A 105 19.73 5.56 1.99
N PRO A 106 19.60 5.49 0.65
CA PRO A 106 20.30 6.41 -0.25
C PRO A 106 19.57 7.76 -0.41
N GLY A 107 18.48 8.03 0.33
CA GLY A 107 17.68 9.24 0.18
C GLY A 107 16.87 9.28 -1.12
N ASN A 108 16.54 8.11 -1.69
CA ASN A 108 15.70 8.02 -2.88
C ASN A 108 14.22 7.99 -2.49
N TYR A 109 13.56 9.14 -2.62
CA TYR A 109 12.15 9.35 -2.27
C TYR A 109 11.21 9.35 -3.49
N ASN A 110 11.59 8.72 -4.61
CA ASN A 110 10.78 8.76 -5.83
C ASN A 110 9.40 8.11 -5.67
N ASP A 111 9.29 7.07 -4.85
CA ASP A 111 8.02 6.45 -4.49
C ASP A 111 7.30 7.18 -3.33
N PHE A 112 7.83 8.31 -2.87
CA PHE A 112 7.31 9.13 -1.77
C PHE A 112 7.18 10.60 -2.19
N PRO A 113 6.29 10.92 -3.16
CA PRO A 113 6.22 12.25 -3.76
C PRO A 113 5.82 13.35 -2.78
N ASN A 114 4.92 13.08 -1.83
CA ASN A 114 4.52 14.08 -0.84
C ASN A 114 5.68 14.37 0.12
N TYR A 115 6.34 13.32 0.61
CA TYR A 115 7.52 13.49 1.45
C TYR A 115 8.62 14.24 0.72
N LYS A 116 8.95 13.84 -0.52
CA LYS A 116 9.98 14.48 -1.34
C LYS A 116 9.73 15.98 -1.49
N LYS A 117 8.50 16.37 -1.84
CA LYS A 117 8.09 17.78 -1.96
C LYS A 117 8.33 18.57 -0.67
N LEU A 118 7.97 18.03 0.49
CA LEU A 118 8.17 18.72 1.77
C LEU A 118 9.62 18.70 2.24
N ALA A 119 10.34 17.60 2.01
CA ALA A 119 11.76 17.51 2.33
C ALA A 119 12.56 18.55 1.54
N GLU A 120 12.26 18.74 0.26
CA GLU A 120 12.81 19.80 -0.58
C GLU A 120 12.41 21.20 -0.06
N LYS A 121 11.12 21.42 0.24
CA LYS A 121 10.62 22.70 0.80
C LYS A 121 11.33 23.11 2.09
N PHE A 122 11.65 22.15 2.95
CA PHE A 122 12.26 22.39 4.26
C PHE A 122 13.78 22.09 4.32
N ASN A 123 14.42 21.83 3.17
CA ASN A 123 15.85 21.51 3.07
C ASN A 123 16.29 20.34 3.99
N LYS A 124 15.47 19.30 4.10
CA LYS A 124 15.77 18.08 4.86
C LYS A 124 16.79 17.22 4.11
N THR A 125 17.96 17.04 4.71
CA THR A 125 19.05 16.21 4.16
C THR A 125 19.22 14.87 4.87
N ALA A 126 18.75 14.76 6.12
CA ALA A 126 18.91 13.56 6.92
C ALA A 126 17.79 12.54 6.64
N ILE A 127 18.20 11.28 6.48
CA ILE A 127 17.29 10.13 6.42
C ILE A 127 16.72 9.91 7.81
N ASN A 128 15.40 9.84 7.92
CA ASN A 128 14.77 9.50 9.18
C ASN A 128 14.80 7.97 9.36
N PHE A 129 15.75 7.48 10.16
CA PHE A 129 15.87 6.04 10.50
C PHE A 129 14.56 5.44 11.01
N ASN A 130 13.70 6.26 11.63
CA ASN A 130 12.40 5.79 12.12
C ASN A 130 11.50 5.30 10.97
N TYR A 131 11.61 5.84 9.76
CA TYR A 131 10.78 5.39 8.63
C TYR A 131 11.16 4.00 8.14
N VAL A 132 12.47 3.69 8.15
CA VAL A 132 12.97 2.35 7.82
C VAL A 132 12.43 1.33 8.82
N GLU A 133 12.47 1.64 10.11
CA GLU A 133 11.90 0.78 11.15
C GLU A 133 10.38 0.58 10.99
N LYS A 134 9.63 1.65 10.65
CA LYS A 134 8.19 1.51 10.37
C LYS A 134 7.91 0.64 9.15
N LEU A 135 8.74 0.71 8.12
CA LEU A 135 8.65 -0.19 6.97
C LEU A 135 8.99 -1.63 7.35
N ASP A 136 9.99 -1.86 8.21
CA ASP A 136 10.31 -3.20 8.72
C ASP A 136 9.12 -3.83 9.44
N ILE A 137 8.47 -3.07 10.33
CA ILE A 137 7.25 -3.52 11.03
C ILE A 137 6.13 -3.82 10.03
N LEU A 138 5.94 -2.98 9.01
CA LEU A 138 4.91 -3.18 7.99
C LEU A 138 5.20 -4.42 7.14
N ILE A 139 6.45 -4.62 6.72
CA ILE A 139 6.90 -5.81 5.98
C ILE A 139 6.61 -7.06 6.79
N GLN A 140 7.01 -7.10 8.06
CA GLN A 140 6.76 -8.25 8.94
C GLN A 140 5.26 -8.49 9.11
N SER A 141 4.47 -7.44 9.32
CA SER A 141 3.00 -7.55 9.44
C SER A 141 2.36 -8.17 8.19
N PHE A 142 2.86 -7.84 7.00
CA PHE A 142 2.41 -8.48 5.75
C PHE A 142 2.84 -9.95 5.68
N GLN A 143 4.08 -10.26 6.05
CA GLN A 143 4.57 -11.65 6.05
C GLN A 143 3.75 -12.54 6.98
N ASP A 144 3.45 -12.06 8.19
CA ASP A 144 2.67 -12.79 9.19
C ASP A 144 1.23 -12.97 8.73
N ARG A 145 0.59 -11.89 8.27
CA ARG A 145 -0.81 -11.90 7.84
C ARG A 145 -1.07 -12.83 6.65
N PHE A 146 -0.10 -12.95 5.74
CA PHE A 146 -0.23 -13.76 4.53
C PHE A 146 0.57 -15.07 4.60
N SER A 147 1.03 -15.47 5.79
CA SER A 147 1.81 -16.68 6.01
C SER A 147 1.06 -17.95 5.60
N GLU A 148 -0.24 -18.05 5.91
CA GLU A 148 -1.08 -19.20 5.54
C GLU A 148 -1.23 -19.38 4.02
N PHE A 149 -1.17 -18.29 3.24
CA PHE A 149 -1.21 -18.38 1.77
C PHE A 149 0.03 -19.08 1.19
N LYS A 150 1.15 -19.09 1.93
CA LYS A 150 2.33 -19.87 1.53
C LYS A 150 2.06 -21.38 1.61
N LYS A 151 1.21 -21.83 2.55
CA LYS A 151 0.88 -23.26 2.72
C LYS A 151 -0.05 -23.76 1.62
N VAL A 152 -1.01 -22.94 1.19
CA VAL A 152 -1.93 -23.28 0.10
C VAL A 152 -1.36 -22.96 -1.28
N LYS A 153 -0.17 -22.36 -1.34
CA LYS A 153 0.48 -21.97 -2.59
C LYS A 153 0.62 -23.15 -3.57
N PRO A 154 1.11 -24.34 -3.20
CA PRO A 154 1.22 -25.46 -4.14
C PRO A 154 -0.11 -25.82 -4.82
N LEU A 155 -1.20 -25.83 -4.06
CA LEU A 155 -2.55 -26.07 -4.59
C LEU A 155 -3.01 -24.95 -5.54
N LEU A 156 -2.74 -23.70 -5.20
CA LEU A 156 -3.08 -22.54 -6.03
C LEU A 156 -2.25 -22.50 -7.32
N ASP A 157 -1.01 -22.95 -7.26
CA ASP A 157 -0.13 -23.08 -8.42
C ASP A 157 -0.70 -24.16 -9.36
N ILE A 158 -1.12 -25.33 -8.84
CA ILE A 158 -1.76 -26.41 -9.63
C ILE A 158 -3.03 -25.90 -10.29
N PHE A 159 -3.88 -25.21 -9.54
CA PHE A 159 -5.13 -24.64 -10.07
C PHE A 159 -4.88 -23.59 -11.15
N SER A 160 -3.80 -22.81 -11.05
CA SER A 160 -3.51 -21.72 -11.99
C SER A 160 -2.93 -22.22 -13.29
N ASN A 161 -2.02 -23.18 -13.23
CA ASN A 161 -1.42 -23.76 -14.43
C ASN A 161 -0.89 -25.18 -14.15
N PRO A 162 -1.76 -26.21 -14.27
CA PRO A 162 -1.37 -27.58 -13.98
C PRO A 162 -0.33 -28.11 -14.97
N PHE A 163 -0.24 -27.53 -16.17
CA PHE A 163 0.68 -27.97 -17.23
C PHE A 163 2.14 -27.58 -17.01
N THR A 164 2.40 -26.60 -16.15
CA THR A 164 3.76 -26.08 -15.90
C THR A 164 4.33 -26.50 -14.56
N ILE A 165 3.57 -27.26 -13.78
CA ILE A 165 3.98 -27.65 -12.43
C ILE A 165 4.84 -28.90 -12.46
N SER A 166 5.89 -28.89 -11.65
CA SER A 166 6.65 -30.10 -11.37
C SER A 166 5.81 -31.03 -10.50
N VAL A 167 5.54 -32.22 -11.01
CA VAL A 167 4.74 -33.27 -10.35
C VAL A 167 5.31 -33.59 -8.96
N GLU A 168 6.63 -33.57 -8.80
CA GLU A 168 7.33 -33.82 -7.54
C GLU A 168 6.97 -32.81 -6.44
N ASN A 169 6.58 -31.58 -6.82
CA ASN A 169 6.22 -30.51 -5.89
C ASN A 169 4.71 -30.47 -5.59
N ALA A 170 3.91 -31.33 -6.22
CA ALA A 170 2.47 -31.43 -5.98
C ALA A 170 2.16 -32.35 -4.79
N PRO A 171 1.01 -32.18 -4.11
CA PRO A 171 0.55 -33.12 -3.09
C PRO A 171 0.49 -34.55 -3.66
N GLU A 172 0.99 -35.53 -2.90
CA GLU A 172 1.09 -36.93 -3.34
C GLU A 172 -0.23 -37.47 -3.91
N SER A 173 -1.36 -37.09 -3.32
CA SER A 173 -2.70 -37.52 -3.76
C SER A 173 -3.12 -37.00 -5.13
N MET A 174 -2.44 -36.00 -5.70
CA MET A 174 -2.79 -35.36 -6.98
C MET A 174 -1.76 -35.61 -8.08
N GLN A 175 -0.62 -36.26 -7.78
CA GLN A 175 0.49 -36.39 -8.73
C GLN A 175 0.11 -37.17 -9.99
N LEU A 176 -0.62 -38.28 -9.84
CA LEU A 176 -1.08 -39.09 -10.98
C LEU A 176 -2.08 -38.32 -11.85
N GLU A 177 -3.07 -37.66 -11.25
CA GLU A 177 -4.04 -36.83 -11.99
C GLU A 177 -3.35 -35.70 -12.76
N ILE A 178 -2.30 -35.08 -12.19
CA ILE A 178 -1.53 -34.04 -12.88
C ILE A 178 -0.76 -34.62 -14.06
N ILE A 179 -0.17 -35.83 -13.94
CA ILE A 179 0.51 -36.49 -15.06
C ILE A 179 -0.48 -36.73 -16.20
N ASP A 180 -1.68 -37.23 -15.89
CA ASP A 180 -2.71 -37.48 -16.90
C ASP A 180 -3.11 -36.17 -17.59
N ILE A 181 -3.43 -35.12 -16.81
CA ILE A 181 -3.78 -33.79 -17.32
C ILE A 181 -2.66 -33.20 -18.21
N GLN A 182 -1.39 -33.44 -17.88
CA GLN A 182 -0.25 -32.90 -18.63
C GLN A 182 -0.02 -33.57 -19.99
N ASN A 183 -0.58 -34.76 -20.21
CA ASN A 183 -0.33 -35.58 -21.40
C ASN A 183 -1.59 -35.82 -22.29
N ASP A 184 -2.76 -35.32 -21.89
CA ASP A 184 -3.99 -35.23 -22.69
C ASP A 184 -4.01 -34.04 -23.66
#